data_AF-A0AAW8TZH4-F1
#
_entry.id   AF-A0AAW8TZH4-F1
#
_cell.length_a   1.000
_cell.length_b   1.000
_cell.length_c   1.000
_cell.angle_alpha   90.00
_cell.angle_beta   90.00
_cell.angle_gamma   90.00
#
_symmetry.space_group_name_H-M   'P 1'
#
loop_
_entity.id
_entity.type
_entity.pdbx_description
1 polymer ?
#
loop_
_entity_poly.entity_id
_entity_poly.type
_entity_poly.pdbx_seq_one_letter_code
_entity_poly.pdbx_strand_id
1 'polypeptide(L)'
;MLGISHAVASLNYHRRFLYRYLILLALFLPLLFLITTLKTVVLKTSAGIAAAGQDSLTQVDQDWLHTLLQNLQGILPFYNLCLLLCCGFFAIGIYWLGYGYCRQRKQEFRTFQRLGVTRRCVTSQLLLEFALPLIGYLVFLFLIMIMFQNWTEIFIQRLQSAFIAQFTTLSSMATEVGTQQSADASAPLALQLPQNALLLVDSFQLDGQHWLHVALQSLARTFAAFTVILITVLPLSLFTCSRRWKK
;
A
#
# COMPACT_ATOMS: atom_id res chain seq x y z
N MET A 1 -8.41 -7.10 -47.84
CA MET A 1 -8.97 -6.01 -47.00
C MET A 1 -9.54 -6.47 -45.66
N LEU A 2 -10.14 -7.67 -45.55
CA LEU A 2 -10.66 -8.21 -44.27
C LEU A 2 -9.61 -8.39 -43.15
N GLY A 3 -8.35 -8.72 -43.49
CA GLY A 3 -7.29 -8.88 -42.49
C GLY A 3 -6.91 -7.58 -41.76
N ILE A 4 -6.93 -6.44 -42.47
CA ILE A 4 -6.58 -5.14 -41.91
C ILE A 4 -7.71 -4.64 -41.00
N SER A 5 -8.98 -4.81 -41.39
CA SER A 5 -10.11 -4.41 -40.54
C SER A 5 -10.19 -5.25 -39.25
N HIS A 6 -9.89 -6.56 -39.32
CA HIS A 6 -9.81 -7.40 -38.14
C HIS A 6 -8.61 -7.06 -37.24
N ALA A 7 -7.44 -6.74 -37.81
CA ALA A 7 -6.28 -6.31 -37.04
C ALA A 7 -6.52 -4.96 -36.34
N VAL A 8 -7.16 -4.00 -37.02
CA VAL A 8 -7.50 -2.68 -36.45
C VAL A 8 -8.60 -2.80 -35.39
N ALA A 9 -9.62 -3.64 -35.62
CA ALA A 9 -10.61 -3.97 -34.61
C ALA A 9 -9.95 -4.62 -33.39
N SER A 10 -8.92 -5.45 -33.62
CA SER A 10 -8.18 -6.11 -32.57
C SER A 10 -7.42 -5.13 -31.67
N LEU A 11 -6.69 -4.22 -32.31
CA LEU A 11 -5.94 -3.17 -31.65
C LEU A 11 -6.86 -2.22 -30.84
N ASN A 12 -8.02 -1.87 -31.39
CA ASN A 12 -8.95 -0.95 -30.73
C ASN A 12 -9.58 -1.55 -29.47
N TYR A 13 -9.85 -2.85 -29.42
CA TYR A 13 -10.34 -3.48 -28.19
C TYR A 13 -9.23 -3.58 -27.13
N HIS A 14 -7.99 -3.93 -27.52
CA HIS A 14 -6.82 -3.91 -26.62
C HIS A 14 -6.61 -2.52 -26.04
N ARG A 15 -6.68 -1.47 -26.86
CA ARG A 15 -6.49 -0.08 -26.40
C ARG A 15 -7.54 0.34 -25.37
N ARG A 16 -8.82 0.05 -25.61
CA ARG A 16 -9.90 0.37 -24.66
C ARG A 16 -9.76 -0.37 -23.34
N PHE A 17 -9.36 -1.63 -23.41
CA PHE A 17 -9.11 -2.46 -22.25
C PHE A 17 -7.89 -1.99 -21.46
N LEU A 18 -6.77 -1.76 -22.14
CA LEU A 18 -5.53 -1.25 -21.55
C LEU A 18 -5.78 0.09 -20.85
N TYR A 19 -6.55 0.99 -21.48
CA TYR A 19 -6.90 2.27 -20.87
C TYR A 19 -7.68 2.11 -19.57
N ARG A 20 -8.69 1.23 -19.53
CA ARG A 20 -9.44 0.94 -18.30
C ARG A 20 -8.58 0.29 -17.23
N TYR A 21 -7.68 -0.60 -17.63
CA TYR A 21 -6.74 -1.23 -16.70
C TYR A 21 -5.75 -0.21 -16.13
N LEU A 22 -5.22 0.69 -16.96
CA LEU A 22 -4.33 1.77 -16.53
C LEU A 22 -5.02 2.74 -15.58
N ILE A 23 -6.29 3.10 -15.80
CA ILE A 23 -7.06 3.90 -14.84
C ILE A 23 -7.16 3.19 -13.49
N LEU A 24 -7.48 1.89 -13.51
CA LEU A 24 -7.63 1.09 -12.31
C LEU A 24 -6.29 0.99 -11.55
N LEU A 25 -5.20 0.79 -12.29
CA LEU A 25 -3.85 0.80 -11.73
C LEU A 25 -3.48 2.17 -11.15
N ALA A 26 -3.75 3.25 -11.88
CA ALA A 26 -3.45 4.61 -11.46
C ALA A 26 -4.22 5.05 -10.20
N LEU A 27 -5.40 4.48 -9.95
CA LEU A 27 -6.18 4.78 -8.76
C LEU A 27 -5.78 3.92 -7.56
N PHE A 28 -5.67 2.60 -7.76
CA PHE A 28 -5.46 1.66 -6.64
C PHE A 28 -3.99 1.50 -6.26
N LEU A 29 -3.04 1.55 -7.21
CA LEU A 29 -1.63 1.35 -6.92
C LEU A 29 -1.03 2.42 -5.98
N PRO A 30 -1.19 3.74 -6.23
CA PRO A 30 -0.68 4.74 -5.30
C PRO A 30 -1.40 4.71 -3.95
N LEU A 31 -2.71 4.40 -3.94
CA LEU A 31 -3.48 4.33 -2.71
C LEU A 31 -3.03 3.14 -1.83
N LEU A 32 -2.81 1.97 -2.44
CA LEU A 32 -2.30 0.80 -1.74
C LEU A 32 -0.86 1.03 -1.26
N PHE A 33 -0.03 1.71 -2.07
CA PHE A 33 1.32 2.13 -1.67
C PHE A 33 1.30 3.11 -0.49
N LEU A 34 0.38 4.08 -0.49
CA LEU A 34 0.23 5.01 0.63
C LEU A 34 -0.19 4.30 1.92
N ILE A 35 -1.13 3.36 1.84
CA ILE A 35 -1.58 2.64 3.04
C ILE A 35 -0.48 1.70 3.56
N THR A 36 0.28 1.03 2.67
CA THR A 36 1.39 0.16 3.11
C THR A 36 2.58 0.94 3.64
N THR A 37 2.87 2.13 3.10
CA THR A 37 3.90 3.03 3.64
C THR A 37 3.50 3.50 5.03
N LEU A 38 2.29 4.06 5.21
CA LEU A 38 1.78 4.50 6.52
C LEU A 38 1.85 3.39 7.57
N LYS A 39 1.36 2.18 7.23
CA LYS A 39 1.45 1.02 8.13
C LYS A 39 2.89 0.67 8.50
N THR A 40 3.82 0.75 7.54
CA THR A 40 5.22 0.40 7.77
C THR A 40 5.93 1.46 8.63
N VAL A 41 5.60 2.74 8.45
CA VAL A 41 6.12 3.82 9.29
C VAL A 41 5.62 3.65 10.72
N VAL A 42 4.30 3.46 10.94
CA VAL A 42 3.74 3.25 12.29
C VAL A 42 4.40 2.06 13.00
N LEU A 43 4.62 0.94 12.30
CA LEU A 43 5.32 -0.22 12.86
C LEU A 43 6.76 0.12 13.27
N LYS A 44 7.52 0.82 12.41
CA LYS A 44 8.90 1.21 12.73
C LYS A 44 8.97 2.24 13.87
N THR A 45 8.07 3.22 13.88
CA THR A 45 7.97 4.19 14.98
C THR A 45 7.65 3.49 16.30
N SER A 46 6.69 2.56 16.31
CA SER A 46 6.36 1.79 17.52
C SER A 46 7.52 0.92 18.02
N ALA A 47 8.27 0.28 17.11
CA ALA A 47 9.44 -0.50 17.47
C ALA A 47 10.60 0.38 17.97
N GLY A 48 10.79 1.55 17.36
CA GLY A 48 11.80 2.53 17.78
C GLY A 48 11.51 3.09 19.18
N ILE A 49 10.25 3.39 19.49
CA ILE A 49 9.83 3.85 20.82
C ILE A 49 10.01 2.73 21.86
N ALA A 50 9.67 1.49 21.52
CA ALA A 50 9.87 0.34 22.41
C ALA A 50 11.35 0.09 22.73
N ALA A 51 12.24 0.22 21.74
CA ALA A 51 13.68 0.08 21.94
C ALA A 51 14.26 1.25 22.76
N ALA A 52 13.89 2.49 22.44
CA ALA A 52 14.33 3.66 23.19
C ALA A 52 13.89 3.62 24.67
N GLY A 53 12.66 3.18 24.93
CA GLY A 53 12.14 3.01 26.29
C GLY A 53 12.82 1.91 27.11
N GLN A 54 13.43 0.91 26.45
CA GLN A 54 14.24 -0.12 27.11
C GLN A 54 15.64 0.37 27.48
N ASP A 55 16.22 1.29 26.71
CA ASP A 55 17.56 1.83 27.00
C ASP A 55 17.52 2.98 28.03
N SER A 56 16.42 3.75 28.10
CA SER A 56 16.23 4.87 29.05
C SER A 56 15.55 4.43 30.37
N LEU A 57 16.12 3.41 31.01
CA LEU A 57 15.50 2.57 32.04
C LEU A 57 15.29 3.18 33.45
N THR A 58 15.22 4.51 33.65
CA THR A 58 15.09 5.03 35.03
C THR A 58 14.12 6.17 35.33
N GLN A 59 13.44 6.82 34.37
CA GLN A 59 12.60 7.96 34.75
C GLN A 59 11.43 8.36 33.84
N VAL A 60 11.14 7.58 32.80
CA VAL A 60 9.95 7.83 31.96
C VAL A 60 8.81 6.96 32.45
N ASP A 61 7.69 7.61 32.75
CA ASP A 61 6.44 7.04 33.25
C ASP A 61 6.02 5.84 32.39
N GLN A 62 6.26 4.62 32.89
CA GLN A 62 6.10 3.37 32.13
C GLN A 62 4.64 3.19 31.67
N ASP A 63 3.69 3.71 32.44
CA ASP A 63 2.27 3.69 32.11
C ASP A 63 1.94 4.57 30.90
N TRP A 64 2.59 5.73 30.78
CA TRP A 64 2.44 6.61 29.62
C TRP A 64 3.00 5.95 28.35
N LEU A 65 4.19 5.35 28.45
CA LEU A 65 4.83 4.68 27.31
C LEU A 65 4.05 3.42 26.87
N HIS A 66 3.52 2.66 27.83
CA HIS A 66 2.67 1.51 27.56
C HIS A 66 1.35 1.93 26.90
N THR A 67 0.70 2.99 27.40
CA THR A 67 -0.57 3.47 26.83
C THR A 67 -0.37 4.05 25.42
N LEU A 68 0.76 4.71 25.17
CA LEU A 68 1.12 5.20 23.83
C LEU A 68 1.37 4.05 22.84
N LEU A 69 2.10 3.01 23.24
CA LEU A 69 2.30 1.79 22.44
C LEU A 69 0.98 1.09 22.15
N GLN A 70 0.11 0.96 23.16
CA GLN A 70 -1.20 0.34 23.01
C GLN A 70 -2.11 1.13 22.07
N ASN A 71 -2.09 2.47 22.15
CA ASN A 71 -2.84 3.33 21.24
C ASN A 71 -2.32 3.26 19.79
N LEU A 72 -0.99 3.23 19.59
CA LEU A 72 -0.39 3.04 18.26
C LEU A 72 -0.71 1.66 17.68
N GLN A 73 -0.64 0.61 18.51
CA GLN A 73 -1.02 -0.75 18.12
C GLN A 73 -2.51 -0.88 17.81
N GLY A 74 -3.37 -0.11 18.49
CA GLY A 74 -4.80 -0.03 18.24
C GLY A 74 -5.18 0.51 16.86
N ILE A 75 -4.28 1.24 16.18
CA ILE A 75 -4.51 1.78 14.82
C ILE A 75 -4.19 0.74 13.73
N LEU A 76 -3.34 -0.27 14.00
CA LEU A 76 -3.00 -1.33 13.04
C LEU A 76 -4.21 -2.10 12.46
N PRO A 77 -5.23 -2.52 13.25
CA PRO A 77 -6.39 -3.20 12.69
C PRO A 77 -7.16 -2.33 11.68
N PHE A 78 -7.18 -1.00 11.88
CA PHE A 78 -7.80 -0.07 10.93
C PHE A 78 -7.04 -0.06 9.59
N TYR A 79 -5.70 0.03 9.62
CA TYR A 79 -4.89 -0.07 8.40
C TYR A 79 -5.07 -1.41 7.68
N ASN A 80 -5.18 -2.51 8.43
CA ASN A 80 -5.45 -3.83 7.84
C ASN A 80 -6.82 -3.89 7.16
N LEU A 81 -7.84 -3.28 7.76
CA LEU A 81 -9.18 -3.21 7.18
C LEU A 81 -9.18 -2.35 5.91
N CYS A 82 -8.52 -1.19 5.93
CA CYS A 82 -8.35 -0.34 4.74
C CYS A 82 -7.61 -1.08 3.61
N LEU A 83 -6.53 -1.80 3.94
CA LEU A 83 -5.83 -2.64 2.96
C LEU A 83 -6.74 -3.72 2.39
N LEU A 84 -7.51 -4.41 3.22
CA LEU A 84 -8.42 -5.47 2.79
C LEU A 84 -9.52 -4.92 1.87
N LEU A 85 -10.12 -3.79 2.22
CA LEU A 85 -11.11 -3.12 1.38
C LEU A 85 -10.52 -2.70 0.04
N CYS A 86 -9.34 -2.06 0.05
CA CYS A 86 -8.65 -1.62 -1.16
C CYS A 86 -8.30 -2.80 -2.08
N CYS A 87 -7.71 -3.86 -1.53
CA CYS A 87 -7.43 -5.10 -2.24
C CYS A 87 -8.72 -5.74 -2.78
N GLY A 88 -9.79 -5.73 -2.00
CA GLY A 88 -11.09 -6.28 -2.39
C GLY A 88 -11.71 -5.54 -3.58
N PHE A 89 -11.76 -4.21 -3.53
CA PHE A 89 -12.26 -3.40 -4.64
C PHE A 89 -11.40 -3.56 -5.89
N PHE A 90 -10.07 -3.61 -5.74
CA PHE A 90 -9.17 -3.88 -6.85
C PHE A 90 -9.42 -5.26 -7.46
N ALA A 91 -9.56 -6.30 -6.64
CA ALA A 91 -9.86 -7.66 -7.10
C ALA A 91 -11.19 -7.75 -7.86
N ILE A 92 -12.24 -7.09 -7.38
CA ILE A 92 -13.53 -7.01 -8.07
C ILE A 92 -13.36 -6.30 -9.42
N GLY A 93 -12.63 -5.19 -9.44
CA GLY A 93 -12.33 -4.44 -10.65
C GLY A 93 -11.61 -5.27 -11.71
N ILE A 94 -10.56 -5.98 -11.33
CA ILE A 94 -9.81 -6.91 -12.21
C ILE A 94 -10.69 -8.06 -12.67
N TYR A 95 -11.55 -8.61 -11.81
CA TYR A 95 -12.47 -9.66 -12.17
C TYR A 95 -13.41 -9.24 -13.31
N TRP A 96 -14.06 -8.08 -13.16
CA TRP A 96 -14.98 -7.54 -14.18
C TRP A 96 -14.27 -7.18 -15.47
N LEU A 97 -13.08 -6.60 -15.37
CA LEU A 97 -12.27 -6.20 -16.52
C LEU A 97 -11.76 -7.42 -17.29
N GLY A 98 -11.26 -8.44 -16.58
CA GLY A 98 -10.86 -9.73 -17.12
C GLY A 98 -12.04 -10.50 -17.73
N TYR A 99 -13.19 -10.53 -17.07
CA TYR A 99 -14.40 -11.16 -17.60
C TYR A 99 -14.90 -10.48 -18.88
N GLY A 100 -14.95 -9.14 -18.89
CA GLY A 100 -15.35 -8.35 -20.06
C GLY A 100 -14.42 -8.56 -21.24
N TYR A 101 -13.11 -8.60 -20.98
CA TYR A 101 -12.09 -8.90 -21.98
C TYR A 101 -12.24 -10.31 -22.56
N CYS A 102 -12.46 -11.31 -21.69
CA CYS A 102 -12.69 -12.68 -22.13
C CYS A 102 -13.94 -12.78 -23.02
N ARG A 103 -15.01 -12.06 -22.69
CA ARG A 103 -16.26 -12.05 -23.47
C ARG A 103 -16.06 -11.45 -24.87
N GLN A 104 -15.27 -10.38 -24.99
CA GLN A 104 -14.97 -9.74 -26.28
C GLN A 104 -14.12 -10.65 -27.17
N ARG A 105 -13.15 -11.38 -26.61
CA ARG A 105 -12.28 -12.32 -27.35
C ARG A 105 -12.86 -13.74 -27.51
N LYS A 106 -14.17 -13.94 -27.29
CA LYS A 106 -14.80 -15.29 -27.36
C LYS A 106 -14.51 -16.04 -28.66
N GLN A 107 -14.51 -15.34 -29.80
CA GLN A 107 -14.22 -15.95 -31.10
C GLN A 107 -12.75 -16.36 -31.23
N GLU A 108 -11.81 -15.52 -30.77
CA GLU A 108 -10.39 -15.85 -30.76
C GLU A 108 -10.08 -17.06 -29.86
N PHE A 109 -10.71 -17.13 -28.69
CA PHE A 109 -10.54 -18.31 -27.81
C PHE A 109 -11.11 -19.59 -28.40
N ARG A 110 -12.20 -19.51 -29.17
CA ARG A 110 -12.70 -20.68 -29.92
C ARG A 110 -11.72 -21.11 -31.00
N THR A 111 -11.07 -20.16 -31.68
CA THR A 111 -10.02 -20.45 -32.66
C THR A 111 -8.80 -21.08 -31.99
N PHE A 112 -8.33 -20.54 -30.85
CA PHE A 112 -7.23 -21.13 -30.08
C PHE A 112 -7.52 -22.56 -29.60
N GLN A 113 -8.76 -22.84 -29.19
CA GLN A 113 -9.18 -24.21 -28.85
C GLN A 113 -9.14 -25.15 -30.05
N ARG A 114 -9.56 -24.69 -31.24
CA ARG A 114 -9.49 -25.48 -32.47
C ARG A 114 -8.06 -25.74 -32.93
N LEU A 115 -7.15 -24.82 -32.64
CA LEU A 115 -5.71 -24.95 -32.90
C LEU A 115 -4.97 -25.79 -31.85
N GLY A 116 -5.67 -26.37 -30.87
CA GLY A 116 -5.07 -27.22 -29.84
C GLY A 116 -4.27 -26.46 -28.77
N VAL A 117 -4.40 -25.13 -28.69
CA VAL A 117 -3.68 -24.33 -27.69
C VAL A 117 -4.18 -24.67 -26.29
N THR A 118 -3.25 -24.99 -25.39
CA THR A 118 -3.58 -25.34 -24.01
C THR A 118 -4.11 -24.15 -23.23
N ARG A 119 -5.03 -24.39 -22.28
CA ARG A 119 -5.56 -23.34 -21.39
C ARG A 119 -4.47 -22.62 -20.59
N ARG A 120 -3.40 -23.34 -20.24
CA ARG A 120 -2.26 -22.77 -19.51
C ARG A 120 -1.52 -21.71 -20.33
N CYS A 121 -1.34 -21.96 -21.63
CA CYS A 121 -0.72 -20.99 -22.54
C CYS A 121 -1.54 -19.69 -22.62
N VAL A 122 -2.85 -19.82 -22.78
CA VAL A 122 -3.78 -18.68 -22.80
C VAL A 122 -3.76 -17.88 -21.49
N THR A 123 -3.80 -18.57 -20.35
CA THR A 123 -3.75 -17.89 -19.04
C THR A 123 -2.40 -17.20 -18.82
N SER A 124 -1.30 -17.82 -19.26
CA SER A 124 0.05 -17.23 -19.18
C SER A 124 0.16 -15.96 -20.03
N GLN A 125 -0.35 -15.99 -21.26
CA GLN A 125 -0.40 -14.80 -22.12
C GLN A 125 -1.19 -13.68 -21.46
N LEU A 126 -2.37 -13.99 -20.90
CA LEU A 126 -3.18 -13.00 -20.20
C LEU A 126 -2.42 -12.44 -18.98
N LEU A 127 -1.78 -13.28 -18.17
CA LEU A 127 -0.99 -12.83 -17.04
C LEU A 127 0.14 -11.87 -17.47
N LEU A 128 0.82 -12.18 -18.57
CA LEU A 128 1.89 -11.35 -19.10
C LEU A 128 1.37 -9.99 -19.62
N GLU A 129 0.22 -9.99 -20.30
CA GLU A 129 -0.45 -8.76 -20.76
C GLU A 129 -0.80 -7.81 -19.59
N PHE A 130 -1.11 -8.34 -18.40
CA PHE A 130 -1.39 -7.54 -17.20
C PHE A 130 -0.14 -7.21 -16.37
N ALA A 131 0.85 -8.09 -16.36
CA ALA A 131 2.09 -7.91 -15.60
C ALA A 131 2.97 -6.80 -16.20
N LEU A 132 3.04 -6.70 -17.53
CA LEU A 132 3.87 -5.69 -18.21
C LEU A 132 3.48 -4.24 -17.82
N PRO A 133 2.20 -3.81 -17.90
CA PRO A 133 1.82 -2.47 -17.44
C PRO A 133 2.00 -2.28 -15.94
N LEU A 134 1.80 -3.33 -15.12
CA LEU A 134 2.03 -3.27 -13.67
C LEU A 134 3.49 -2.95 -13.35
N ILE A 135 4.43 -3.68 -13.95
CA ILE A 135 5.87 -3.46 -13.75
C ILE A 135 6.26 -2.05 -14.23
N GLY A 136 5.79 -1.63 -15.41
CA GLY A 136 6.06 -0.29 -15.92
C GLY A 136 5.59 0.82 -14.98
N TYR A 137 4.38 0.69 -14.42
CA TYR A 137 3.85 1.67 -13.49
C TYR A 137 4.54 1.64 -12.12
N LEU A 138 5.02 0.48 -11.67
CA LEU A 138 5.81 0.38 -10.44
C LEU A 138 7.16 1.09 -10.57
N VAL A 139 7.84 0.90 -11.70
CA VAL A 139 9.08 1.65 -12.00
C VAL A 139 8.79 3.14 -12.05
N PHE A 140 7.70 3.54 -12.71
CA PHE A 140 7.28 4.95 -12.75
C PHE A 140 6.99 5.52 -11.35
N LEU A 141 6.25 4.79 -10.51
CA LEU A 141 5.95 5.21 -9.13
C LEU A 141 7.23 5.30 -8.29
N PHE A 142 8.16 4.36 -8.45
CA PHE A 142 9.45 4.38 -7.78
C PHE A 142 10.30 5.60 -8.21
N LEU A 143 10.34 5.92 -9.50
CA LEU A 143 11.04 7.10 -10.01
C LEU A 143 10.44 8.40 -9.47
N ILE A 144 9.12 8.53 -9.46
CA ILE A 144 8.43 9.68 -8.84
C ILE A 144 8.81 9.80 -7.37
N MET A 145 8.81 8.69 -6.64
CA MET A 145 9.10 8.69 -5.22
C MET A 145 10.54 9.14 -4.92
N ILE A 146 11.52 8.70 -5.71
CA ILE A 146 12.91 9.18 -5.59
C ILE A 146 12.98 10.67 -5.94
N MET A 147 12.35 11.09 -7.04
CA MET A 147 12.42 12.48 -7.51
C MET A 147 11.77 13.47 -6.53
N PHE A 148 10.71 13.04 -5.84
CA PHE A 148 9.96 13.86 -4.89
C PHE A 148 10.11 13.39 -3.43
N GLN A 149 11.23 12.76 -3.08
CA GLN A 149 11.45 12.14 -1.78
C GLN A 149 11.09 13.07 -0.61
N ASN A 150 11.65 14.28 -0.60
CA ASN A 150 11.43 15.27 0.47
C ASN A 150 9.94 15.65 0.61
N TRP A 151 9.24 15.80 -0.51
CA TRP A 151 7.81 16.13 -0.48
C TRP A 151 6.97 14.96 0.03
N THR A 152 7.29 13.73 -0.38
CA THR A 152 6.60 12.52 0.08
C THR A 152 6.81 12.27 1.57
N GLU A 153 8.02 12.54 2.08
CA GLU A 153 8.34 12.43 3.51
C GLU A 153 7.49 13.40 4.34
N ILE A 154 7.50 14.70 3.99
CA ILE A 154 6.71 15.72 4.69
C ILE A 154 5.21 15.39 4.62
N PHE A 155 4.74 14.92 3.46
CA PHE A 155 3.33 14.56 3.29
C PHE A 155 2.91 13.37 4.16
N ILE A 156 3.73 12.31 4.21
CA ILE A 156 3.45 11.13 5.03
C ILE A 156 3.52 11.47 6.52
N GLN A 157 4.50 12.27 6.95
CA GLN A 157 4.61 12.74 8.35
C GLN A 157 3.38 13.57 8.76
N ARG A 158 2.92 14.49 7.90
CA ARG A 158 1.70 15.29 8.15
C ARG A 158 0.43 14.45 8.21
N LEU A 159 0.30 13.46 7.32
CA LEU A 159 -0.83 12.54 7.38
C LEU A 159 -0.79 11.71 8.66
N GLN A 160 0.36 11.17 9.02
CA GLN A 160 0.51 10.35 10.21
C GLN A 160 0.25 11.14 11.49
N SER A 161 0.77 12.36 11.63
CA SER A 161 0.50 13.22 12.78
C SER A 161 -0.99 13.58 12.89
N ALA A 162 -1.66 13.88 11.78
CA ALA A 162 -3.10 14.14 11.76
C ALA A 162 -3.93 12.89 12.15
N PHE A 163 -3.56 11.71 11.64
CA PHE A 163 -4.24 10.45 11.99
C PHE A 163 -4.02 10.08 13.46
N ILE A 164 -2.79 10.21 13.97
CA ILE A 164 -2.50 9.96 15.37
C ILE A 164 -3.28 10.94 16.25
N ALA A 165 -3.29 12.23 15.92
CA ALA A 165 -4.05 13.23 16.69
C ALA A 165 -5.56 12.97 16.75
N GLN A 166 -6.15 12.33 15.74
CA GLN A 166 -7.59 11.97 15.73
C GLN A 166 -7.90 10.67 16.47
N PHE A 167 -7.01 9.68 16.38
CA PHE A 167 -7.24 8.33 16.93
C PHE A 167 -6.68 8.12 18.33
N THR A 168 -5.83 9.03 18.80
CA THR A 168 -5.27 8.98 20.14
C THR A 168 -5.74 10.20 20.91
N THR A 169 -6.20 10.00 22.14
CA THR A 169 -6.41 11.09 23.11
C THR A 169 -5.05 11.59 23.62
N LEU A 170 -4.10 11.86 22.71
CA LEU A 170 -2.79 12.40 23.06
C LEU A 170 -2.89 13.82 23.61
N SER A 171 -3.97 14.54 23.29
CA SER A 171 -4.32 15.81 23.94
C SER A 171 -4.63 15.66 25.44
N SER A 172 -5.00 14.45 25.91
CA SER A 172 -5.18 14.15 27.34
C SER A 172 -3.96 13.50 27.98
N MET A 173 -2.87 13.31 27.23
CA MET A 173 -1.58 12.78 27.70
C MET A 173 -0.48 13.86 27.74
N ALA A 174 -0.88 15.13 27.70
CA ALA A 174 -0.01 16.24 28.08
C ALA A 174 0.20 16.14 29.59
N THR A 175 1.41 15.79 30.01
CA THR A 175 1.81 15.94 31.40
C THR A 175 1.79 17.44 31.73
N GLU A 176 0.90 17.86 32.63
CA GLU A 176 0.98 19.17 33.26
C GLU A 176 2.26 19.26 34.10
N VAL A 177 3.42 19.50 33.49
CA VAL A 177 4.57 20.06 34.21
C VAL A 177 4.32 21.55 34.32
N GLY A 178 3.39 21.88 35.21
CA GLY A 178 2.81 23.21 35.33
C GLY A 178 2.49 23.64 36.75
N THR A 179 2.86 22.89 37.80
CA THR A 179 2.98 23.44 39.17
C THR A 179 3.78 22.47 40.03
N GLN A 180 4.83 22.96 40.68
CA GLN A 180 5.72 22.28 41.65
C GLN A 180 6.89 21.48 41.08
N GLN A 181 7.90 22.18 40.55
CA GLN A 181 9.28 21.74 40.78
C GLN A 181 10.13 22.93 41.20
N SER A 182 10.21 23.06 42.53
CA SER A 182 11.16 23.86 43.26
C SER A 182 12.58 23.60 42.75
N ALA A 183 13.37 24.66 42.77
CA ALA A 183 14.80 24.66 42.54
C ALA A 183 15.50 23.48 43.23
N ASP A 184 16.11 22.60 42.45
CA ASP A 184 17.33 21.90 42.86
C ASP A 184 18.17 21.56 41.62
N ALA A 185 19.30 22.25 41.55
CA ALA A 185 20.28 22.18 40.48
C ALA A 185 21.21 20.97 40.68
N SER A 186 20.71 19.76 40.48
CA SER A 186 21.57 18.55 40.42
C SER A 186 20.79 17.32 39.94
N ALA A 187 20.35 17.32 38.69
CA ALA A 187 19.90 16.10 38.01
C ALA A 187 20.57 16.03 36.63
N PRO A 188 21.31 14.93 36.32
CA PRO A 188 22.02 14.79 35.05
C PRO A 188 21.03 14.66 33.91
N LEU A 189 21.07 15.65 33.01
CA LEU A 189 20.54 15.64 31.65
C LEU A 189 19.38 14.65 31.40
N ALA A 190 18.23 14.89 32.03
CA ALA A 190 16.99 14.28 31.60
C ALA A 190 16.77 14.74 30.16
N LEU A 191 16.98 13.85 29.18
CA LEU A 191 16.50 14.00 27.82
C LEU A 191 15.03 14.35 27.92
N GLN A 192 14.71 15.64 27.78
CA GLN A 192 13.35 16.13 27.80
C GLN A 192 12.65 15.51 26.59
N LEU A 193 11.96 14.39 26.81
CA LEU A 193 10.94 13.94 25.87
C LEU A 193 9.98 15.13 25.71
N PRO A 194 9.79 15.67 24.50
CA PRO A 194 8.98 16.86 24.29
C PRO A 194 7.59 16.69 24.92
N GLN A 195 7.09 17.78 25.52
CA GLN A 195 5.88 17.90 26.35
C GLN A 195 4.58 17.36 25.73
N ASN A 196 4.60 16.96 24.45
CA ASN A 196 3.50 16.33 23.75
C ASN A 196 4.01 15.08 23.02
N ALA A 197 3.33 13.94 23.17
CA ALA A 197 3.71 12.75 22.41
C ALA A 197 3.59 12.91 20.88
N LEU A 198 2.82 13.91 20.42
CA LEU A 198 2.81 14.37 19.03
C LEU A 198 4.17 14.91 18.59
N LEU A 199 4.85 15.68 19.45
CA LEU A 199 6.20 16.20 19.19
C LEU A 199 7.26 15.09 19.29
N LEU A 200 7.02 14.05 20.11
CA LEU A 200 7.90 12.87 20.16
C LEU A 200 7.81 12.09 18.84
N VAL A 201 6.59 11.87 18.32
CA VAL A 201 6.38 11.22 17.03
C VAL A 201 6.96 12.05 15.87
N ASP A 202 6.86 13.38 15.92
CA ASP A 202 7.51 14.29 14.95
C ASP A 202 9.05 14.30 15.08
N SER A 203 9.59 14.02 16.27
CA SER A 203 11.04 13.97 16.51
C SER A 203 11.72 12.70 15.98
N PHE A 204 10.97 11.63 15.72
CA PHE A 204 11.46 10.45 15.01
C PHE A 204 11.52 10.72 13.50
N GLN A 205 12.36 11.66 13.10
CA GLN A 205 12.73 11.84 11.71
C GLN A 205 13.50 10.59 11.27
N LEU A 206 12.91 9.81 10.36
CA LEU A 206 13.63 8.69 9.75
C LEU A 206 14.72 9.28 8.86
N ASP A 207 15.97 8.89 9.10
CA ASP A 207 17.10 9.27 8.24
C ASP A 207 16.86 8.81 6.78
N GLY A 208 17.46 9.49 5.81
CA GLY A 208 17.18 9.30 4.37
C GLY A 208 17.37 7.85 3.89
N GLN A 209 18.31 7.11 4.49
CA GLN A 209 18.52 5.68 4.23
C GLN A 209 17.37 4.81 4.77
N HIS A 210 16.81 5.17 5.93
CA HIS A 210 15.68 4.47 6.53
C HIS A 210 14.41 4.69 5.71
N TRP A 211 14.22 5.87 5.15
CA TRP A 211 13.14 6.17 4.21
C TRP A 211 13.20 5.32 2.95
N LEU A 212 14.37 5.19 2.34
CA LEU A 212 14.56 4.35 1.15
C LEU A 212 14.23 2.88 1.46
N HIS A 213 14.62 2.38 2.63
CA HIS A 213 14.25 1.04 3.06
C HIS A 213 12.73 0.88 3.28
N VAL A 214 12.06 1.87 3.88
CA VAL A 214 10.59 1.84 4.07
C VAL A 214 9.86 1.86 2.73
N ALA A 215 10.31 2.72 1.82
CA ALA A 215 9.82 2.80 0.45
C ALA A 215 9.97 1.47 -0.31
N LEU A 216 11.15 0.85 -0.25
CA LEU A 216 11.41 -0.39 -0.97
C LEU A 216 10.60 -1.56 -0.39
N GLN A 217 10.47 -1.62 0.94
CA GLN A 217 9.65 -2.62 1.61
C GLN A 217 8.16 -2.46 1.32
N SER A 218 7.65 -1.23 1.33
CA SER A 218 6.25 -0.94 0.99
C SER A 218 5.96 -1.22 -0.49
N LEU A 219 6.87 -0.88 -1.39
CA LEU A 219 6.79 -1.19 -2.82
C LEU A 219 6.76 -2.71 -3.05
N ALA A 220 7.66 -3.47 -2.41
CA ALA A 220 7.68 -4.92 -2.49
C ALA A 220 6.38 -5.56 -1.97
N ARG A 221 5.84 -5.08 -0.85
CA ARG A 221 4.55 -5.53 -0.31
C ARG A 221 3.39 -5.21 -1.24
N THR A 222 3.37 -4.02 -1.85
CA THR A 222 2.36 -3.68 -2.84
C THR A 222 2.45 -4.58 -4.06
N PHE A 223 3.65 -4.79 -4.61
CA PHE A 223 3.86 -5.65 -5.75
C PHE A 223 3.37 -7.07 -5.48
N ALA A 224 3.71 -7.64 -4.32
CA ALA A 224 3.25 -8.95 -3.89
C ALA A 224 1.71 -9.02 -3.80
N ALA A 225 1.06 -8.01 -3.23
CA ALA A 225 -0.41 -7.95 -3.15
C ALA A 225 -1.04 -7.93 -4.55
N PHE A 226 -0.52 -7.10 -5.47
CA PHE A 226 -1.01 -7.03 -6.85
C PHE A 226 -0.78 -8.33 -7.62
N THR A 227 0.39 -8.95 -7.49
CA THR A 227 0.68 -10.24 -8.17
C THR A 227 -0.23 -11.35 -7.66
N VAL A 228 -0.45 -11.45 -6.35
CA VAL A 228 -1.39 -12.45 -5.78
C VAL A 228 -2.80 -12.25 -6.33
N ILE A 229 -3.28 -11.00 -6.39
CA ILE A 229 -4.61 -10.71 -6.94
C ILE A 229 -4.68 -11.08 -8.43
N LEU A 230 -3.66 -10.72 -9.22
CA LEU A 230 -3.63 -11.06 -10.65
C LEU A 230 -3.63 -12.58 -10.87
N ILE A 231 -2.78 -13.32 -10.14
CA ILE A 231 -2.65 -14.78 -10.27
C ILE A 231 -3.92 -15.51 -9.82
N THR A 232 -4.67 -14.98 -8.86
CA THR A 232 -5.90 -15.62 -8.35
C THR A 232 -7.13 -15.24 -9.17
N VAL A 233 -7.31 -13.95 -9.46
CA VAL A 233 -8.53 -13.42 -10.06
C VAL A 233 -8.59 -13.60 -11.58
N LEU A 234 -7.46 -13.47 -12.30
CA LEU A 234 -7.46 -13.62 -13.76
C LEU A 234 -7.84 -15.05 -14.19
N PRO A 235 -7.27 -16.13 -13.63
CA PRO A 235 -7.70 -17.49 -13.97
C PRO A 235 -9.15 -17.75 -13.60
N LEU A 236 -9.64 -17.17 -12.50
CA LEU A 236 -11.04 -17.27 -12.10
C LEU A 236 -11.97 -16.61 -13.14
N SER A 237 -11.59 -15.45 -13.66
CA SER A 237 -12.35 -14.75 -14.71
C SER A 237 -12.40 -15.56 -16.02
N LEU A 238 -11.27 -16.19 -16.40
CA LEU A 238 -11.19 -17.09 -17.56
C LEU A 238 -12.04 -18.35 -17.36
N PHE A 239 -11.96 -18.97 -16.18
CA PHE A 239 -12.72 -20.18 -15.86
C PHE A 239 -14.23 -19.93 -15.93
N THR A 240 -14.70 -18.87 -15.29
CA THR A 240 -16.12 -18.47 -15.28
C THR A 240 -16.63 -18.14 -16.68
N CYS A 241 -15.82 -17.47 -17.51
CA CYS A 241 -16.18 -17.19 -18.90
C CYS A 241 -16.24 -18.46 -19.75
N SER A 242 -15.25 -19.35 -19.62
CA SER A 242 -15.18 -20.61 -20.38
C SER A 242 -16.33 -21.58 -20.09
N ARG A 243 -16.81 -21.64 -18.84
CA ARG A 243 -17.94 -22.50 -18.44
C ARG A 243 -19.25 -22.08 -19.11
N ARG A 244 -19.45 -20.79 -19.34
CA ARG A 244 -20.61 -20.25 -20.07
C ARG A 244 -20.54 -20.43 -21.59
N TRP A 245 -19.41 -20.88 -22.14
CA TRP A 245 -19.29 -21.14 -23.58
C TRP A 245 -19.56 -22.59 -23.96
N LYS A 246 -19.58 -23.49 -22.97
CA LYS A 246 -19.98 -24.90 -23.13
C LYS A 246 -21.50 -25.12 -23.01
N LYS A 247 -22.22 -24.14 -22.46
CA LYS A 247 -23.68 -24.04 -22.54
C LYS A 247 -24.05 -23.27 -23.79
#